data_AF-E2C1T4-F1
#
_entry.id   AF-E2C1T4-F1
#
_cell.length_a   1.000
_cell.length_b   1.000
_cell.length_c   1.000
_cell.angle_alpha   90.00
_cell.angle_beta   90.00
_cell.angle_gamma   90.00
#
_symmetry.space_group_name_H-M   'P 1'
#
loop_
_entity.id
_entity.type
_entity.pdbx_description
1 polymer ?
#
loop_
_entity_poly.entity_id
_entity_poly.type
_entity_poly.pdbx_seq_one_letter_code
_entity_poly.pdbx_strand_id
1 'polypeptide(L)'
;FMLNTGLGSNLIKEARISGTPNLDPTHILKLNGINNSPVYTTEKITKIILGIPVDFHIISDDFPIQSCGILGNDFFQQTKDKIDY
;
A
#
# COMPACT_ATOMS: atom_id res chain seq x y z
N PHE A 1 9.00 -5.35 -1.77
CA PHE A 1 7.86 -4.57 -2.31
C PHE A 1 8.11 -4.32 -3.79
N MET A 2 7.07 -4.19 -4.59
CA MET A 2 7.18 -3.75 -5.99
C MET A 2 7.02 -2.24 -6.06
N LEU A 3 7.88 -1.54 -6.79
CA LEU A 3 7.73 -0.08 -7.01
C LEU A 3 6.79 0.13 -8.20
N ASN A 4 5.74 0.93 -8.01
CA ASN A 4 4.80 1.27 -9.07
C ASN A 4 4.35 2.72 -8.92
N THR A 5 5.01 3.63 -9.64
CA THR A 5 4.69 5.07 -9.64
C THR A 5 3.35 5.40 -10.30
N GLY A 6 2.78 4.48 -11.08
CA GLY A 6 1.42 4.60 -11.61
C GLY A 6 0.33 4.39 -10.55
N LEU A 7 0.70 3.88 -9.37
CA LEU A 7 -0.18 3.71 -8.24
C LEU A 7 -0.04 4.90 -7.29
N GLY A 8 -1.15 5.54 -6.92
CA GLY A 8 -1.11 6.64 -5.95
C GLY A 8 -0.60 6.18 -4.58
N SER A 9 -1.20 5.11 -4.04
CA SER A 9 -0.99 4.72 -2.63
C SER A 9 -0.19 3.44 -2.46
N ASN A 10 0.45 3.27 -1.31
CA ASN A 10 1.18 2.04 -1.00
C ASN A 10 0.21 0.93 -0.60
N LEU A 11 0.50 -0.32 -1.00
CA LEU A 11 -0.30 -1.51 -0.67
C LEU A 11 0.55 -2.53 0.08
N ILE A 12 -0.05 -3.23 1.03
CA ILE A 12 0.57 -4.34 1.74
C ILE A 12 -0.42 -5.47 1.94
N LYS A 13 0.05 -6.71 1.74
CA LYS A 13 -0.75 -7.92 1.98
C LYS A 13 -0.98 -8.16 3.46
N GLU A 14 -2.18 -8.61 3.82
CA GLU A 14 -2.57 -8.94 5.20
C GLU A 14 -1.62 -9.92 5.88
N ALA A 15 -1.16 -10.98 5.20
CA ALA A 15 -0.19 -11.93 5.75
C ALA A 15 1.16 -11.29 6.16
N ARG A 16 1.45 -10.06 5.73
CA ARG A 16 2.69 -9.33 6.08
C ARG A 16 2.52 -8.45 7.30
N ILE A 17 1.34 -8.45 7.89
CA ILE A 17 1.00 -7.73 9.09
C ILE A 17 0.92 -8.77 10.20
N SER A 18 2.03 -8.93 10.93
CA SER A 18 2.08 -9.78 12.12
C SER A 18 1.60 -8.98 13.33
N GLY A 19 0.45 -9.36 13.89
CA GLY A 19 -0.18 -8.71 15.04
C GLY A 19 -1.45 -7.96 14.66
N THR A 20 -2.36 -7.76 15.62
CA THR A 20 -3.57 -6.93 15.47
C THR A 20 -3.14 -5.46 15.41
N PRO A 21 -3.21 -4.79 14.24
CA PRO A 21 -3.16 -3.33 14.21
C PRO A 21 -4.39 -2.81 14.95
N ASN A 22 -4.37 -1.58 15.46
CA ASN A 22 -5.62 -0.90 15.78
C ASN A 22 -6.32 -0.65 14.44
N LEU A 23 -7.29 -1.51 14.17
CA LEU A 23 -7.93 -1.65 12.89
C LEU A 23 -9.02 -0.57 12.74
N ASP A 24 -8.88 0.36 11.78
CA ASP A 24 -9.89 1.39 11.47
C ASP A 24 -10.53 1.11 10.09
N PRO A 25 -11.75 0.52 10.05
CA PRO A 25 -12.35 -0.10 8.87
C PRO A 25 -12.92 0.87 7.81
N THR A 26 -12.49 2.14 7.79
CA THR A 26 -13.25 3.20 7.10
C THR A 26 -12.66 3.65 5.75
N HIS A 27 -11.61 3.01 5.22
CA HIS A 27 -10.85 3.54 4.08
C HIS A 27 -10.98 2.72 2.78
N ILE A 28 -11.89 3.12 1.88
CA ILE A 28 -12.05 2.55 0.54
C ILE A 28 -11.06 3.20 -0.44
N LEU A 29 -10.23 2.39 -1.11
CA LEU A 29 -9.30 2.90 -2.13
C LEU A 29 -9.60 2.32 -3.52
N LYS A 30 -10.16 3.15 -4.41
CA LYS A 30 -10.44 2.75 -5.79
C LYS A 30 -9.14 2.68 -6.61
N LEU A 31 -8.62 1.47 -6.79
CA LEU A 31 -7.50 1.22 -7.70
C LEU A 31 -7.96 1.21 -9.15
N ASN A 32 -7.74 2.32 -9.87
CA ASN A 32 -8.00 2.40 -11.30
C ASN A 32 -6.87 1.70 -12.07
N GLY A 33 -7.20 0.73 -12.93
CA GLY A 33 -6.25 0.12 -13.89
C GLY A 33 -5.88 -1.35 -13.67
N ILE A 34 -6.27 -1.97 -12.55
CA ILE A 34 -6.00 -3.41 -12.28
C ILE A 34 -7.24 -4.26 -12.50
N ASN A 35 -8.43 -3.74 -12.19
CA ASN A 35 -9.71 -4.38 -12.45
C ASN A 35 -10.77 -3.31 -12.76
N ASN A 36 -11.79 -3.64 -13.55
CA ASN A 36 -12.98 -2.79 -13.77
C ASN A 36 -13.84 -2.60 -12.50
N SER A 37 -13.45 -3.22 -11.39
CA SER A 37 -14.15 -3.20 -10.12
C SER A 37 -13.30 -2.49 -9.06
N PRO A 38 -13.92 -1.64 -8.21
CA PRO A 38 -13.21 -1.01 -7.11
C PRO A 38 -12.63 -2.09 -6.19
N VAL A 39 -11.34 -1.98 -5.87
CA VAL A 39 -10.70 -2.85 -4.89
C VAL A 39 -11.01 -2.27 -3.51
N TYR A 40 -11.61 -3.07 -2.65
CA TYR A 40 -11.82 -2.67 -1.27
C TYR A 40 -10.51 -2.93 -0.53
N THR A 41 -9.83 -1.87 -0.11
CA THR A 41 -8.76 -1.98 0.89
C THR A 41 -9.44 -2.00 2.24
N THR A 42 -9.04 -2.94 3.10
CA THR A 42 -9.68 -3.08 4.40
C THR A 42 -9.34 -1.83 5.23
N GLU A 43 -8.06 -1.42 5.30
CA GLU A 43 -7.59 -0.38 6.24
C GLU A 43 -6.22 0.25 5.88
N LYS A 44 -5.74 1.22 6.67
CA LYS A 44 -4.38 1.80 6.59
C LYS A 44 -3.51 1.38 7.79
N ILE A 45 -2.24 1.07 7.55
CA ILE A 45 -1.23 0.81 8.57
C ILE A 45 0.05 1.60 8.29
N THR A 46 0.64 2.19 9.33
CA THR A 46 1.98 2.79 9.22
C THR A 46 3.03 1.73 9.56
N LYS A 47 3.99 1.51 8.66
CA LYS A 47 5.18 0.68 8.91
C LYS A 47 6.44 1.49 8.72
N ILE A 48 7.44 1.20 9.55
CA ILE A 48 8.78 1.77 9.37
C ILE A 48 9.50 1.00 8.25
N ILE A 49 9.83 1.68 7.17
CA ILE A 49 10.69 1.18 6.09
C ILE A 49 11.94 2.04 6.06
N LEU A 50 13.11 1.41 6.22
CA LEU A 50 14.41 2.10 6.21
C LEU A 50 14.48 3.30 7.19
N GLY A 51 13.81 3.19 8.33
CA GLY A 51 13.74 4.26 9.34
C GLY A 51 12.69 5.34 9.08
N ILE A 52 11.95 5.26 7.96
CA ILE A 52 10.91 6.23 7.60
C ILE A 52 9.53 5.62 7.86
N PRO A 53 8.62 6.32 8.56
CA PRO A 53 7.23 5.91 8.69
C PRO A 53 6.54 6.03 7.33
N VAL A 54 6.01 4.91 6.84
CA VAL A 54 5.31 4.81 5.56
C VAL A 54 3.92 4.25 5.78
N ASP A 55 2.92 4.95 5.26
CA ASP A 55 1.54 4.50 5.31
C ASP A 55 1.23 3.54 4.16
N PHE A 56 0.56 2.43 4.50
CA PHE A 56 0.14 1.37 3.59
C PHE A 56 -1.35 1.13 3.70
N HIS A 57 -1.98 0.89 2.57
CA HIS A 57 -3.28 0.27 2.50
C HIS A 57 -3.17 -1.25 2.54
N ILE A 58 -4.00 -1.85 3.37
CA ILE A 58 -4.08 -3.28 3.55
C ILE A 58 -4.94 -3.87 2.44
N ILE A 59 -4.41 -4.89 1.78
CA ILE A 59 -5.09 -5.68 0.74
C ILE A 59 -5.11 -7.14 1.13
N SER A 60 -6.17 -7.84 0.72
CA SER A 60 -6.30 -9.29 0.89
C SER A 60 -5.11 -10.04 0.28
N ASP A 61 -4.74 -11.15 0.90
CA ASP A 61 -3.69 -12.03 0.39
C ASP A 61 -4.02 -12.63 -0.99
N ASP A 62 -5.30 -12.75 -1.30
CA ASP A 62 -5.81 -13.22 -2.60
C ASP A 62 -5.69 -12.17 -3.71
N PHE A 63 -5.30 -10.93 -3.38
CA PHE A 63 -5.07 -9.90 -4.38
C PHE A 63 -4.00 -10.35 -5.39
N PRO A 64 -4.23 -10.20 -6.71
CA PRO A 64 -3.43 -10.83 -7.77
C PRO A 64 -2.10 -10.11 -8.02
N ILE A 65 -1.32 -9.94 -6.97
CA ILE A 65 0.06 -9.48 -7.02
C ILE A 65 0.96 -10.57 -6.42
N GLN A 66 2.06 -10.86 -7.12
CA GLN A 66 3.05 -11.83 -6.63
C GLN A 66 3.91 -11.25 -5.49
N SER A 67 4.03 -9.93 -5.43
CA SER A 67 4.79 -9.25 -4.39
C SER A 67 4.01 -9.18 -3.08
N CYS A 68 4.76 -8.94 -2.00
CA CYS A 68 4.21 -8.78 -0.65
C CYS A 68 3.40 -7.48 -0.47
N GLY A 69 3.47 -6.57 -1.46
CA GLY A 69 2.95 -5.23 -1.40
C GLY A 69 3.58 -4.33 -2.47
N ILE A 70 2.95 -3.20 -2.73
CA ILE A 70 3.34 -2.21 -3.73
C ILE A 70 3.71 -0.89 -3.02
N LEU A 71 4.79 -0.25 -3.45
CA LEU A 71 5.13 1.12 -3.09
C LEU A 71 4.68 2.03 -4.22
N GLY A 72 3.68 2.85 -3.93
CA GLY A 72 3.11 3.84 -4.84
C GLY A 72 3.79 5.20 -4.72
N ASN A 73 3.22 6.20 -5.37
CA ASN A 73 3.69 7.58 -5.35
C ASN A 73 3.70 8.18 -3.93
N ASP A 74 2.78 7.74 -3.06
CA ASP A 74 2.72 8.14 -1.65
C ASP A 74 4.03 7.82 -0.91
N PHE A 75 4.70 6.70 -1.21
CA PHE A 75 6.02 6.40 -0.65
C PHE A 75 7.04 7.48 -1.02
N PHE A 76 7.14 7.84 -2.30
CA PHE A 76 8.11 8.85 -2.76
C PHE A 76 7.82 10.25 -2.19
N GLN A 77 6.53 10.62 -2.07
CA GLN A 77 6.14 11.86 -1.40
C GLN A 77 6.51 11.86 0.09
N GLN A 78 6.35 10.72 0.77
CA GLN A 78 6.65 10.57 2.20
C GLN A 78 8.15 10.49 2.49
N THR A 79 8.94 9.83 1.63
CA THR A 79 10.39 9.72 1.79
C THR A 79 11.15 10.95 1.30
N LYS A 80 10.48 11.91 0.64
CA LYS A 80 11.09 13.07 -0.04
C LYS A 80 12.14 12.68 -1.08
N ASP A 81 12.17 11.41 -1.51
CA ASP A 81 13.01 10.97 -2.61
C ASP A 81 12.44 11.54 -3.90
N LYS A 82 12.98 12.70 -4.32
CA LYS A 82 12.86 13.12 -5.71
C LYS A 82 13.57 12.07 -6.54
N ILE A 83 12.83 11.41 -7.43
CA ILE A 83 13.44 10.79 -8.60
C ILE A 83 14.05 11.96 -9.39
N ASP A 84 15.35 12.21 -9.22
CA ASP A 84 16.09 13.07 -10.12
C ASP A 84 16.10 12.37 -11.48
N TYR A 85 15.45 13.00 -12.46
CA TYR A 85 15.41 12.57 -13.86
C TYR A 85 16.57 13.21 -14.62
#